data_AF-A0A7J4J185-F1
#
_entry.id   AF-A0A7J4J185-F1
#
_cell.length_a   1.000
_cell.length_b   1.000
_cell.length_c   1.000
_cell.angle_alpha   90.00
_cell.angle_beta   90.00
_cell.angle_gamma   90.00
#
_symmetry.space_group_name_H-M   'P 1'
#
loop_
_entity.id
_entity.type
_entity.pdbx_description
1 polymer ?
#
loop_
_entity_poly.entity_id
_entity_poly.type
_entity_poly.pdbx_seq_one_letter_code
_entity_poly.pdbx_strand_id
1 'polypeptide(L)'
;EFVLDHYCDNGQWTTRTKEVAMKLYEVGQTDEFVLYCSHYDQTLPDFEVYGTKIGRAPNHCFSALSDVPSGVISPDENTCINSVCVLQKKSGNDFITAFATTLNREINDAENPFLESLGIPKDKLNIICQGNANNGYVECALDQTGVPGSLYYNPSIMSIIYSKEEGFAINPSLLQRIAQSTVNYFKTLFGAEQQTAEATFVGVDNADKLYFFNEGGKKVQAVQQLVPGKGEVLVARYEGFETPVCAYITNAEVPPDTAPSVFDQERIVQCTVDDTTNTQRVEITSNPDAFWPALTGGLRVNSEER
;
A
#
# COMPACT_ATOMS: atom_id res chain seq x y z
N GLU A 1 -1.30 13.72 -15.86
CA GLU A 1 -1.55 14.22 -14.50
C GLU A 1 -2.40 13.17 -13.80
N PHE A 2 -1.99 12.72 -12.61
CA PHE A 2 -2.50 11.49 -12.00
C PHE A 2 -2.88 11.69 -10.54
N VAL A 3 -3.47 12.85 -10.21
CA VAL A 3 -4.03 13.08 -8.88
C VAL A 3 -5.16 12.08 -8.64
N LEU A 4 -5.26 11.54 -7.43
CA LEU A 4 -6.14 10.43 -7.02
C LEU A 4 -5.70 9.03 -7.49
N ASP A 5 -4.57 8.91 -8.18
CA ASP A 5 -3.87 7.65 -8.51
C ASP A 5 -4.66 6.55 -9.25
N HIS A 6 -5.82 6.86 -9.82
CA HIS A 6 -6.59 5.91 -10.62
C HIS A 6 -6.12 5.90 -12.10
N TYR A 7 -5.81 4.72 -12.62
CA TYR A 7 -5.59 4.43 -14.05
C TYR A 7 -6.84 3.73 -14.61
N CYS A 8 -7.42 4.24 -15.69
CA CYS A 8 -8.55 3.58 -16.36
C CYS A 8 -8.04 2.75 -17.54
N ASP A 9 -8.10 1.41 -17.44
CA ASP A 9 -7.79 0.50 -18.55
C ASP A 9 -9.04 -0.28 -18.96
N ASN A 10 -9.37 -0.26 -20.26
CA ASN A 10 -10.54 -0.97 -20.80
C ASN A 10 -11.87 -0.73 -20.04
N GLY A 11 -12.04 0.47 -19.47
CA GLY A 11 -13.23 0.82 -18.68
C GLY A 11 -13.23 0.28 -17.26
N GLN A 12 -12.11 -0.25 -16.78
CA GLN A 12 -11.89 -0.68 -15.39
C GLN A 12 -10.90 0.29 -14.75
N TRP A 13 -11.28 0.88 -13.61
CA TRP A 13 -10.36 1.69 -12.83
C TRP A 13 -9.42 0.77 -12.03
N THR A 14 -8.12 1.02 -12.10
CA THR A 14 -7.04 0.31 -11.38
C THR A 14 -6.06 1.35 -10.88
N THR A 15 -5.62 1.34 -9.63
CA THR A 15 -4.67 2.37 -9.17
C THR A 15 -3.22 2.02 -9.53
N ARG A 16 -2.35 3.01 -9.78
CA ARG A 16 -0.91 2.72 -9.95
C ARG A 16 -0.30 2.24 -8.63
N THR A 17 -0.83 2.68 -7.50
CA THR A 17 -0.52 2.19 -6.15
C THR A 17 -0.81 0.70 -6.07
N LYS A 18 -1.91 0.19 -6.64
CA LYS A 18 -2.19 -1.25 -6.70
C LYS A 18 -1.07 -1.99 -7.44
N GLU A 19 -0.59 -1.46 -8.56
CA GLU A 19 0.53 -2.09 -9.27
C GLU A 19 1.83 -2.09 -8.45
N VAL A 20 2.12 -0.99 -7.76
CA VAL A 20 3.26 -0.89 -6.85
C VAL A 20 3.15 -1.86 -5.67
N ALA A 21 1.97 -1.92 -5.04
CA ALA A 21 1.67 -2.86 -3.96
C ALA A 21 1.85 -4.30 -4.42
N MET A 22 1.37 -4.64 -5.63
CA MET A 22 1.57 -5.96 -6.24
C MET A 22 3.05 -6.29 -6.42
N LYS A 23 3.86 -5.32 -6.83
CA LYS A 23 5.32 -5.51 -6.96
C LYS A 23 6.00 -5.75 -5.64
N LEU A 24 5.67 -4.97 -4.61
CA LEU A 24 6.22 -5.22 -3.27
C LEU A 24 5.74 -6.54 -2.69
N TYR A 25 4.48 -6.93 -2.92
CA TYR A 25 3.95 -8.23 -2.51
C TYR A 25 4.73 -9.37 -3.18
N GLU A 26 5.03 -9.27 -4.47
CA GLU A 26 5.86 -10.25 -5.20
C GLU A 26 7.25 -10.41 -4.60
N VAL A 27 7.84 -9.31 -4.13
CA VAL A 27 9.16 -9.29 -3.47
C VAL A 27 9.09 -9.86 -2.05
N GLY A 28 7.99 -9.63 -1.33
CA GLY A 28 7.81 -10.07 0.06
C GLY A 28 7.41 -11.53 0.19
N GLN A 29 6.58 -12.06 -0.71
CA GLN A 29 5.92 -13.36 -0.56
C GLN A 29 6.86 -14.58 -0.49
N THR A 30 8.14 -14.42 -0.82
CA THR A 30 9.14 -15.49 -0.71
C THR A 30 9.58 -15.74 0.73
N ASP A 31 9.31 -14.80 1.63
CA ASP A 31 9.81 -14.79 3.00
C ASP A 31 8.69 -14.42 3.99
N GLU A 32 9.05 -14.24 5.27
CA GLU A 32 8.18 -13.59 6.23
C GLU A 32 8.17 -12.08 5.96
N PHE A 33 7.00 -11.47 5.89
CA PHE A 33 6.88 -10.06 5.54
C PHE A 33 5.63 -9.39 6.10
N VAL A 34 5.70 -8.06 6.12
CA VAL A 34 4.59 -7.14 6.32
C VAL A 34 4.62 -6.15 5.17
N LEU A 35 3.52 -5.97 4.47
CA LEU A 35 3.33 -4.96 3.45
C LEU A 35 2.15 -4.09 3.83
N TYR A 36 2.38 -2.80 4.03
CA TYR A 36 1.34 -1.85 4.40
C TYR A 36 1.33 -0.69 3.42
N CYS A 37 0.18 -0.39 2.82
CA CYS A 37 -0.04 0.77 1.97
C CYS A 37 -1.10 1.67 2.58
N SER A 38 -0.81 2.97 2.64
CA SER A 38 -1.77 4.03 3.00
C SER A 38 -1.24 5.37 2.49
N HIS A 39 -1.91 6.45 2.86
CA HIS A 39 -1.43 7.81 2.64
C HIS A 39 -0.03 8.03 3.26
N TYR A 40 0.77 8.91 2.65
CA TYR A 40 2.18 9.08 2.99
C TYR A 40 2.42 9.59 4.42
N ASP A 41 1.49 10.39 4.95
CA ASP A 41 1.54 10.95 6.31
C ASP A 41 1.38 9.89 7.40
N GLN A 42 0.69 8.79 7.10
CA GLN A 42 0.46 7.65 7.99
C GLN A 42 1.53 6.57 7.86
N THR A 43 2.21 6.48 6.71
CA THR A 43 3.16 5.40 6.37
C THR A 43 4.62 5.80 6.53
N LEU A 44 4.96 7.05 6.25
CA LEU A 44 6.32 7.58 6.37
C LEU A 44 6.67 8.34 7.68
N PRO A 45 5.80 8.52 8.71
CA PRO A 45 6.18 9.30 9.89
C PRO A 45 7.30 8.64 10.72
N ASP A 46 7.47 7.32 10.56
CA ASP A 46 8.53 6.52 11.19
C ASP A 46 9.70 6.22 10.23
N PHE A 47 9.58 6.59 8.95
CA PHE A 47 10.64 6.39 7.96
C PHE A 47 11.61 7.58 7.98
N GLU A 48 12.72 7.43 8.71
CA GLU A 48 13.77 8.43 8.78
C GLU A 48 14.87 8.18 7.74
N VAL A 49 14.94 9.08 6.76
CA VAL A 49 16.07 9.15 5.82
C VAL A 49 16.96 10.32 6.26
N TYR A 50 18.17 10.00 6.72
CA TYR A 50 19.15 10.96 7.27
C TYR A 50 18.67 11.83 8.43
N GLY A 51 17.87 11.28 9.35
CA GLY A 51 17.31 12.06 10.47
C GLY A 51 16.29 13.11 10.02
N THR A 52 15.88 13.08 8.75
CA THR A 52 14.76 13.85 8.22
C THR A 52 13.58 12.92 8.03
N LYS A 53 12.44 13.23 8.65
CA LYS A 53 11.19 12.54 8.38
C LYS A 53 10.74 12.89 6.98
N ILE A 54 10.56 11.89 6.10
CA ILE A 54 10.08 12.11 4.72
C ILE A 54 8.68 12.77 4.73
N GLY A 55 7.91 12.60 5.82
CA GLY A 55 6.55 13.15 6.02
C GLY A 55 6.42 14.67 6.18
N ARG A 56 7.43 15.48 5.84
CA ARG A 56 7.30 16.95 5.74
C ARG A 56 7.50 17.44 4.31
N ALA A 57 7.13 16.68 3.29
CA ALA A 57 7.07 17.18 1.92
C ALA A 57 5.90 18.18 1.80
N PRO A 58 6.11 19.50 1.90
CA PRO A 58 5.04 20.48 1.95
C PRO A 58 4.88 21.04 0.55
N ASN A 59 4.68 20.20 -0.46
CA ASN A 59 4.66 20.67 -1.84
C ASN A 59 3.35 20.25 -2.47
N HIS A 60 2.45 21.22 -2.55
CA HIS A 60 1.38 21.20 -3.54
C HIS A 60 1.99 20.89 -4.90
N CYS A 61 1.69 19.70 -5.43
CA CYS A 61 2.30 19.24 -6.67
C CYS A 61 1.87 20.12 -7.84
N PHE A 62 0.65 20.62 -7.80
CA PHE A 62 0.07 21.44 -8.85
C PHE A 62 -0.35 22.78 -8.26
N SER A 63 0.47 23.81 -8.50
CA SER A 63 0.17 25.19 -8.10
C SER A 63 -1.13 25.68 -8.74
N ALA A 64 -1.38 25.29 -10.00
CA ALA A 64 -2.60 25.63 -10.73
C ALA A 64 -3.89 25.12 -10.05
N LEU A 65 -3.83 24.03 -9.27
CA LEU A 65 -4.99 23.51 -8.52
C LEU A 65 -5.25 24.29 -7.23
N SER A 66 -4.23 24.99 -6.70
CA SER A 66 -4.35 25.76 -5.46
C SER A 66 -5.16 27.05 -5.65
N ASP A 67 -5.23 27.55 -6.89
CA ASP A 67 -5.95 28.78 -7.26
C ASP A 67 -7.39 28.52 -7.73
N VAL A 68 -7.83 27.25 -7.81
CA VAL A 68 -9.20 26.91 -8.26
C VAL A 68 -10.16 27.05 -7.07
N PRO A 69 -11.12 28.01 -7.09
CA PRO A 69 -12.01 28.28 -5.95
C PRO A 69 -13.03 27.17 -5.64
N SER A 70 -13.03 26.08 -6.42
CA SER A 70 -13.98 24.98 -6.34
C SER A 70 -13.23 23.65 -6.16
N GLY A 71 -13.25 23.15 -4.93
CA GLY A 71 -12.61 21.92 -4.45
C GLY A 71 -13.02 20.65 -5.19
N VAL A 72 -12.40 20.42 -6.35
CA VAL A 72 -12.39 19.10 -7.01
C VAL A 72 -11.38 18.18 -6.33
N ILE A 73 -10.28 18.74 -5.83
CA ILE A 73 -9.22 18.04 -5.12
C ILE A 73 -8.92 18.84 -3.86
N SER A 74 -8.90 18.21 -2.70
CA SER A 74 -8.53 18.89 -1.46
C SER A 74 -7.04 19.28 -1.48
N PRO A 75 -6.62 20.36 -0.80
CA PRO A 75 -5.20 20.72 -0.70
C PRO A 75 -4.32 19.56 -0.19
N ASP A 76 -4.88 18.70 0.66
CA ASP A 76 -4.22 17.54 1.24
C ASP A 76 -4.00 16.40 0.23
N GLU A 77 -4.83 16.33 -0.82
CA GLU A 77 -4.70 15.37 -1.94
C GLU A 77 -3.82 15.90 -3.08
N ASN A 78 -3.43 17.18 -3.06
CA ASN A 78 -2.54 17.79 -4.06
C ASN A 78 -1.07 17.49 -3.76
N THR A 79 -0.69 16.21 -3.79
CA THR A 79 0.61 15.73 -3.33
C THR A 79 1.50 15.31 -4.49
N CYS A 80 2.83 15.44 -4.32
CA CYS A 80 3.78 15.05 -5.38
C CYS A 80 3.92 13.54 -5.56
N ILE A 81 3.44 12.78 -4.58
CA ILE A 81 3.39 11.33 -4.56
C ILE A 81 2.00 10.89 -4.15
N ASN A 82 1.60 9.68 -4.52
CA ASN A 82 0.35 9.11 -4.04
C ASN A 82 0.57 8.31 -2.75
N SER A 83 -0.33 7.36 -2.48
CA SER A 83 -0.19 6.40 -1.40
C SER A 83 1.15 5.68 -1.46
N VAL A 84 1.73 5.48 -0.30
CA VAL A 84 3.03 4.84 -0.12
C VAL A 84 2.79 3.45 0.43
N CYS A 85 3.48 2.47 -0.16
CA CYS A 85 3.53 1.10 0.33
C CYS A 85 4.87 0.85 0.99
N VAL A 86 4.88 0.35 2.23
CA VAL A 86 6.07 -0.04 2.98
C VAL A 86 6.09 -1.56 3.12
N LEU A 87 7.15 -2.19 2.62
CA LEU A 87 7.46 -3.61 2.76
C LEU A 87 8.55 -3.78 3.81
N GLN A 88 8.27 -4.53 4.87
CA GLN A 88 9.26 -5.09 5.78
C GLN A 88 9.35 -6.58 5.50
N LYS A 89 10.50 -7.09 5.06
CA LYS A 89 10.68 -8.52 4.78
C LYS A 89 11.89 -9.08 5.51
N LYS A 90 11.81 -10.36 5.89
CA LYS A 90 12.91 -11.05 6.54
C LYS A 90 14.08 -11.23 5.58
N SER A 91 15.28 -10.98 6.08
CA SER A 91 16.55 -11.17 5.38
C SER A 91 17.57 -11.70 6.38
N GLY A 92 17.77 -13.02 6.39
CA GLY A 92 18.50 -13.69 7.46
C GLY A 92 17.76 -13.58 8.80
N ASN A 93 18.41 -12.98 9.79
CA ASN A 93 17.84 -12.76 11.13
C ASN A 93 17.21 -11.38 11.31
N ASP A 94 17.41 -10.47 10.35
CA ASP A 94 16.93 -9.10 10.42
C ASP A 94 15.74 -8.89 9.47
N PHE A 95 15.04 -7.77 9.64
CA PHE A 95 14.07 -7.28 8.67
C PHE A 95 14.68 -6.12 7.89
N ILE A 96 14.53 -6.15 6.57
CA ILE A 96 14.86 -5.02 5.70
C ILE A 96 13.58 -4.33 5.25
N THR A 97 13.64 -3.01 5.17
CA THR A 97 12.50 -2.17 4.80
C THR A 97 12.71 -1.56 3.42
N ALA A 98 11.67 -1.58 2.62
CA ALA A 98 11.58 -0.79 1.40
C ALA A 98 10.26 -0.04 1.40
N PHE A 99 10.23 1.14 0.80
CA PHE A 99 8.97 1.77 0.45
C PHE A 99 8.87 1.90 -1.07
N ALA A 100 7.64 2.02 -1.56
CA ALA A 100 7.37 2.31 -2.94
C ALA A 100 6.17 3.23 -3.06
N THR A 101 6.19 4.07 -4.08
CA THR A 101 5.12 5.04 -4.35
C THR A 101 5.09 5.36 -5.83
N THR A 102 3.95 5.86 -6.30
CA THR A 102 3.86 6.55 -7.59
C THR A 102 4.08 8.05 -7.40
N LEU A 103 4.62 8.67 -8.43
CA LEU A 103 4.90 10.08 -8.54
C LEU A 103 3.81 10.72 -9.42
N ASN A 104 3.43 11.94 -9.05
CA ASN A 104 2.50 12.74 -9.84
C ASN A 104 3.20 13.64 -10.87
N ARG A 105 4.53 13.68 -10.82
CA ARG A 105 5.43 14.32 -11.78
C ARG A 105 6.60 13.40 -12.12
N GLU A 106 7.31 13.70 -13.19
CA GLU A 106 8.49 12.95 -13.58
C GLU A 106 9.57 13.01 -12.48
N ILE A 107 10.37 11.94 -12.38
CA ILE A 107 11.41 11.78 -11.36
C ILE A 107 12.47 12.90 -11.36
N ASN A 108 12.64 13.58 -12.49
CA ASN A 108 13.57 14.66 -12.73
C ASN A 108 12.89 16.03 -12.90
N ASP A 109 11.63 16.16 -12.47
CA ASP A 109 10.92 17.45 -12.47
C ASP A 109 11.70 18.48 -11.64
N ALA A 110 12.04 19.60 -12.27
CA ALA A 110 12.91 20.62 -11.70
C ALA A 110 12.24 21.39 -10.54
N GLU A 111 10.90 21.43 -10.51
CA GLU A 111 10.13 22.19 -9.55
C GLU A 111 9.88 21.40 -8.27
N ASN A 112 9.73 20.06 -8.36
CA ASN A 112 9.32 19.22 -7.24
C ASN A 112 9.90 17.79 -7.26
N PRO A 113 11.22 17.60 -7.18
CA PRO A 113 11.77 16.25 -7.16
C PRO A 113 11.59 15.65 -5.75
N PHE A 114 10.63 14.74 -5.63
CA PHE A 114 10.48 13.89 -4.44
C PHE A 114 11.82 13.30 -3.97
N LEU A 115 12.74 13.01 -4.90
CA LEU A 115 14.07 12.48 -4.61
C LEU A 115 14.97 13.38 -3.76
N GLU A 116 14.75 14.70 -3.70
CA GLU A 116 15.44 15.56 -2.74
C GLU A 116 15.13 15.16 -1.29
N SER A 117 13.92 14.66 -1.03
CA SER A 117 13.55 14.14 0.29
C SER A 117 14.32 12.86 0.67
N LEU A 118 14.89 12.17 -0.33
CA LEU A 118 15.78 11.03 -0.15
C LEU A 118 17.26 11.44 -0.05
N GLY A 119 17.55 12.75 -0.04
CA GLY A 119 18.90 13.29 -0.03
C GLY A 119 19.63 13.18 -1.38
N ILE A 120 18.91 12.90 -2.47
CA ILE A 120 19.51 12.79 -3.81
C ILE A 120 19.58 14.20 -4.43
N PRO A 121 20.78 14.68 -4.82
CA PRO A 121 20.92 16.01 -5.40
C PRO A 121 20.22 16.18 -6.77
N LYS A 122 19.58 17.34 -6.98
CA LYS A 122 18.88 17.72 -8.23
C LYS A 122 19.73 17.54 -9.49
N ASP A 123 21.01 17.90 -9.43
CA ASP A 123 21.95 17.83 -10.57
C ASP A 123 22.29 16.38 -10.98
N LYS A 124 21.96 15.40 -10.14
CA LYS A 124 22.20 13.97 -10.39
C LYS A 124 20.99 13.24 -10.97
N LEU A 125 19.79 13.81 -10.89
CA LEU A 125 18.53 13.14 -11.24
C LEU A 125 18.48 12.61 -12.68
N ASN A 126 18.99 13.39 -13.63
CA ASN A 126 19.03 13.01 -15.05
C ASN A 126 20.05 11.90 -15.37
N ILE A 127 20.89 11.54 -14.40
CA ILE A 127 22.03 10.64 -14.58
C ILE A 127 21.81 9.32 -13.86
N ILE A 128 21.14 9.34 -12.70
CA ILE A 128 21.06 8.15 -11.85
C ILE A 128 20.12 7.09 -12.38
N CYS A 129 18.98 7.44 -12.97
CA CYS A 129 17.97 6.49 -13.43
C CYS A 129 18.00 6.34 -14.96
N GLN A 130 19.19 6.21 -15.56
CA GLN A 130 19.36 6.04 -17.00
C GLN A 130 19.18 4.57 -17.40
N GLY A 131 18.07 4.25 -18.06
CA GLY A 131 17.84 2.92 -18.60
C GLY A 131 16.63 2.90 -19.52
N ASN A 132 16.68 2.03 -20.54
CA ASN A 132 15.53 1.84 -21.41
C ASN A 132 14.54 0.90 -20.71
N ALA A 133 13.61 1.48 -19.98
CA ALA A 133 12.58 0.78 -19.22
C ALA A 133 11.47 0.24 -20.12
N ASN A 134 11.83 -0.55 -21.14
CA ASN A 134 10.92 -1.04 -22.17
C ASN A 134 9.71 -1.83 -21.65
N ASN A 135 9.55 -2.07 -20.34
CA ASN A 135 8.28 -2.29 -19.61
C ASN A 135 8.52 -2.58 -18.11
N GLY A 136 9.36 -1.82 -17.40
CA GLY A 136 9.62 -2.16 -16.00
C GLY A 136 10.53 -1.21 -15.24
N TYR A 137 10.93 -1.64 -14.05
CA TYR A 137 11.83 -0.89 -13.18
C TYR A 137 13.28 -0.98 -13.66
N VAL A 138 13.95 0.16 -13.66
CA VAL A 138 15.41 0.30 -13.83
C VAL A 138 16.02 0.60 -12.48
N GLU A 139 17.15 -0.02 -12.17
CA GLU A 139 17.94 0.32 -10.98
C GLU A 139 18.69 1.62 -11.23
N CYS A 140 18.60 2.55 -10.29
CA CYS A 140 19.27 3.83 -10.35
C CYS A 140 20.66 3.75 -9.69
N ALA A 141 21.66 4.36 -10.34
CA ALA A 141 23.05 4.40 -9.88
C ALA A 141 23.23 5.39 -8.71
N LEU A 142 22.89 4.95 -7.49
CA LEU A 142 23.01 5.77 -6.28
C LEU A 142 24.45 5.97 -5.79
N ASP A 143 25.39 5.13 -6.24
CA ASP A 143 26.82 5.19 -5.91
C ASP A 143 27.44 6.58 -6.18
N GLN A 144 26.94 7.28 -7.20
CA GLN A 144 27.41 8.62 -7.58
C GLN A 144 26.82 9.77 -6.74
N THR A 145 25.86 9.48 -5.88
CA THR A 145 25.12 10.47 -5.09
C THR A 145 25.56 10.55 -3.64
N GLY A 146 26.26 9.53 -3.14
CA GLY A 146 26.53 9.36 -1.72
C GLY A 146 25.31 8.92 -0.91
N VAL A 147 24.19 8.59 -1.57
CA VAL A 147 22.98 8.06 -0.94
C VAL A 147 23.06 6.55 -0.80
N PRO A 148 22.92 5.97 0.41
CA PRO A 148 22.98 4.53 0.58
C PRO A 148 21.68 3.87 0.12
N GLY A 149 21.80 2.57 -0.13
CA GLY A 149 20.69 1.70 -0.47
C GLY A 149 20.49 1.54 -1.97
N SER A 150 19.26 1.21 -2.34
CA SER A 150 18.86 0.91 -3.72
C SER A 150 17.62 1.69 -4.08
N LEU A 151 17.63 2.31 -5.26
CA LEU A 151 16.47 2.99 -5.85
C LEU A 151 16.16 2.33 -7.19
N TYR A 152 14.90 1.98 -7.39
CA TYR A 152 14.38 1.48 -8.64
C TYR A 152 13.32 2.46 -9.16
N TYR A 153 13.30 2.74 -10.46
CA TYR A 153 12.33 3.63 -11.09
C TYR A 153 11.65 2.98 -12.30
N ASN A 154 10.33 3.09 -12.40
CA ASN A 154 9.57 2.70 -13.58
C ASN A 154 8.92 3.93 -14.22
N PRO A 155 9.44 4.42 -15.38
CA PRO A 155 8.91 5.60 -16.04
C PRO A 155 7.50 5.40 -16.62
N SER A 156 7.11 4.18 -16.99
CA SER A 156 5.80 3.93 -17.62
C SER A 156 4.63 4.21 -16.67
N ILE A 157 4.84 3.98 -15.37
CA ILE A 157 3.85 4.24 -14.31
C ILE A 157 4.30 5.31 -13.32
N MET A 158 5.42 5.98 -13.60
CA MET A 158 6.09 6.97 -12.77
C MET A 158 6.21 6.51 -11.31
N SER A 159 6.72 5.31 -11.07
CA SER A 159 6.82 4.77 -9.72
C SER A 159 8.25 4.51 -9.30
N ILE A 160 8.49 4.59 -7.99
CA ILE A 160 9.79 4.30 -7.39
C ILE A 160 9.66 3.21 -6.33
N ILE A 161 10.75 2.47 -6.13
CA ILE A 161 10.96 1.61 -4.97
C ILE A 161 12.31 2.00 -4.37
N TYR A 162 12.34 2.32 -3.09
CA TYR A 162 13.56 2.69 -2.38
C TYR A 162 13.72 1.85 -1.11
N SER A 163 14.94 1.40 -0.87
CA SER A 163 15.36 0.82 0.40
C SER A 163 16.69 1.43 0.80
N LYS A 164 16.86 1.76 2.09
CA LYS A 164 18.10 2.32 2.62
C LYS A 164 19.09 1.22 2.99
N GLU A 165 18.55 0.05 3.33
CA GLU A 165 19.28 -1.10 3.80
C GLU A 165 20.05 -1.77 2.65
N GLU A 166 21.33 -2.04 2.89
CA GLU A 166 22.13 -2.83 1.98
C GLU A 166 21.58 -4.26 1.88
N GLY A 167 21.54 -4.82 0.66
CA GLY A 167 21.02 -6.17 0.42
C GLY A 167 19.56 -6.23 0.00
N PHE A 168 18.84 -5.10 -0.04
CA PHE A 168 17.57 -5.02 -0.76
C PHE A 168 17.84 -4.97 -2.29
N ALA A 169 18.10 -6.13 -2.87
CA ALA A 169 18.23 -6.30 -4.30
C ALA A 169 16.94 -6.89 -4.86
N ILE A 170 16.26 -6.15 -5.75
CA ILE A 170 15.13 -6.72 -6.47
C ILE A 170 15.63 -7.33 -7.77
N ASN A 171 15.37 -8.63 -7.95
CA ASN A 171 15.67 -9.29 -9.21
C ASN A 171 14.92 -8.59 -10.37
N PRO A 172 15.61 -8.02 -11.37
CA PRO A 172 14.96 -7.29 -12.46
C PRO A 172 13.94 -8.15 -13.23
N SER A 173 14.16 -9.46 -13.30
CA SER A 173 13.22 -10.39 -13.95
C SER A 173 11.91 -10.56 -13.17
N LEU A 174 11.93 -10.37 -11.84
CA LEU A 174 10.74 -10.32 -10.98
C LEU A 174 10.01 -8.99 -11.17
N LEU A 175 10.73 -7.87 -11.32
CA LEU A 175 10.11 -6.58 -11.58
C LEU A 175 9.50 -6.46 -12.97
N GLN A 176 10.11 -7.09 -13.97
CA GLN A 176 9.59 -7.10 -15.34
C GLN A 176 8.37 -8.03 -15.51
N ARG A 177 8.23 -9.06 -14.66
CA ARG A 177 7.10 -9.99 -14.71
C ARG A 177 6.14 -9.63 -13.59
N ILE A 178 5.03 -8.95 -13.87
CA ILE A 178 3.87 -9.18 -12.99
C ILE A 178 3.49 -10.62 -13.28
N ALA A 179 3.83 -11.54 -12.37
CA ALA A 179 3.55 -12.94 -12.60
C ALA A 179 2.03 -13.08 -12.74
N GLN A 180 1.56 -13.83 -13.74
CA GLN A 180 0.13 -14.10 -13.90
C GLN A 180 -0.48 -14.66 -12.61
N SER A 181 0.32 -15.35 -11.78
CA SER A 181 -0.06 -15.80 -10.44
C SER A 181 -0.38 -14.67 -9.47
N THR A 182 0.37 -13.57 -9.48
CA THR A 182 0.11 -12.38 -8.67
C THR A 182 -1.12 -11.64 -9.19
N VAL A 183 -1.23 -11.49 -10.51
CA VAL A 183 -2.45 -10.94 -11.12
C VAL A 183 -3.66 -11.78 -10.74
N ASN A 184 -3.56 -13.11 -10.81
CA ASN A 184 -4.65 -14.01 -10.45
C ASN A 184 -4.95 -13.96 -8.95
N TYR A 185 -3.92 -13.94 -8.09
CA TYR A 185 -4.07 -13.79 -6.65
C TYR A 185 -4.81 -12.51 -6.31
N PHE A 186 -4.45 -11.39 -6.93
CA PHE A 186 -5.13 -10.11 -6.72
C PHE A 186 -6.46 -10.02 -7.47
N LYS A 187 -6.71 -10.81 -8.52
CA LYS A 187 -8.06 -10.96 -9.10
C LYS A 187 -8.98 -11.78 -8.20
N THR A 188 -8.44 -12.78 -7.50
CA THR A 188 -9.14 -13.51 -6.43
C THR A 188 -9.26 -12.66 -5.17
N LEU A 189 -8.30 -11.78 -4.91
CA LEU A 189 -8.42 -10.82 -3.83
C LEU A 189 -9.49 -9.81 -4.20
N PHE A 190 -9.42 -9.13 -5.35
CA PHE A 190 -10.23 -7.96 -5.68
C PHE A 190 -11.45 -8.20 -6.59
N GLY A 191 -11.76 -9.47 -6.87
CA GLY A 191 -12.99 -9.86 -7.54
C GLY A 191 -13.00 -9.50 -9.03
N ALA A 192 -12.30 -10.29 -9.84
CA ALA A 192 -12.70 -10.41 -11.25
C ALA A 192 -13.90 -11.37 -11.34
N GLU A 193 -14.95 -10.98 -12.06
CA GLU A 193 -16.19 -11.73 -12.29
C GLU A 193 -15.97 -13.24 -12.51
N GLN A 194 -16.12 -14.05 -11.47
CA GLN A 194 -16.90 -15.29 -11.51
C GLN A 194 -17.52 -15.52 -10.14
N GLN A 195 -18.85 -15.50 -10.13
CA GLN A 195 -19.68 -15.90 -8.99
C GLN A 195 -19.41 -17.37 -8.65
N THR A 196 -18.51 -17.62 -7.71
CA THR A 196 -18.55 -18.83 -6.88
C THR A 196 -18.44 -18.39 -5.43
N ALA A 197 -19.23 -19.00 -4.56
CA ALA A 197 -19.54 -18.55 -3.19
C ALA A 197 -18.37 -18.61 -2.18
N GLU A 198 -17.12 -18.56 -2.63
CA GLU A 198 -15.92 -18.62 -1.79
C GLU A 198 -15.18 -17.27 -1.80
N ALA A 199 -15.38 -16.51 -0.71
CA ALA A 199 -14.51 -15.48 -0.13
C ALA A 199 -13.57 -14.66 -1.05
N THR A 200 -14.08 -14.16 -2.17
CA THR A 200 -13.40 -13.19 -3.04
C THR A 200 -13.72 -11.77 -2.51
N PHE A 201 -12.77 -10.84 -2.39
CA PHE A 201 -13.14 -9.43 -2.07
C PHE A 201 -13.78 -8.86 -3.34
N VAL A 202 -15.10 -8.89 -3.43
CA VAL A 202 -15.83 -8.51 -4.64
C VAL A 202 -15.67 -7.01 -4.91
N GLY A 203 -15.18 -6.64 -6.10
CA GLY A 203 -15.37 -5.33 -6.72
C GLY A 203 -14.54 -4.20 -6.14
N VAL A 204 -13.22 -4.41 -6.02
CA VAL A 204 -12.32 -3.39 -5.46
C VAL A 204 -11.78 -2.48 -6.55
N ASP A 205 -12.53 -1.40 -6.80
CA ASP A 205 -12.16 -0.36 -7.77
C ASP A 205 -11.30 0.74 -7.12
N ASN A 206 -11.50 1.03 -5.83
CA ASN A 206 -10.89 2.15 -5.10
C ASN A 206 -10.37 1.71 -3.71
N ALA A 207 -9.25 1.00 -3.66
CA ALA A 207 -8.59 0.65 -2.40
C ALA A 207 -7.64 1.77 -1.94
N ASP A 208 -7.91 2.31 -0.77
CA ASP A 208 -7.14 3.42 -0.17
C ASP A 208 -6.05 2.89 0.78
N LYS A 209 -6.36 1.81 1.49
CA LYS A 209 -5.44 1.15 2.42
C LYS A 209 -5.34 -0.33 2.16
N LEU A 210 -4.15 -0.86 2.36
CA LEU A 210 -3.85 -2.28 2.17
C LEU A 210 -2.87 -2.77 3.22
N TYR A 211 -3.08 -3.97 3.72
CA TYR A 211 -2.21 -4.61 4.68
C TYR A 211 -2.09 -6.11 4.37
N PHE A 212 -0.87 -6.57 4.17
CA PHE A 212 -0.54 -7.98 4.07
C PHE A 212 0.49 -8.36 5.12
N PHE A 213 0.31 -9.54 5.67
CA PHE A 213 1.19 -10.12 6.67
C PHE A 213 1.38 -11.60 6.35
N ASN A 214 2.60 -12.09 6.51
CA ASN A 214 2.95 -13.50 6.41
C ASN A 214 4.11 -13.80 7.38
N GLU A 215 3.89 -14.58 8.42
CA GLU A 215 4.93 -14.99 9.38
C GLU A 215 4.52 -16.30 10.05
N GLY A 216 5.43 -17.28 10.17
CA GLY A 216 5.15 -18.52 10.89
C GLY A 216 3.89 -19.29 10.44
N GLY A 217 3.54 -19.23 9.14
CA GLY A 217 2.33 -19.87 8.59
C GLY A 217 1.02 -19.11 8.85
N LYS A 218 1.08 -17.94 9.50
CA LYS A 218 -0.06 -17.04 9.72
C LYS A 218 -0.09 -15.98 8.63
N LYS A 219 -1.27 -15.70 8.08
CA LYS A 219 -1.44 -14.64 7.06
C LYS A 219 -2.59 -13.70 7.40
N VAL A 220 -2.36 -12.42 7.20
CA VAL A 220 -3.42 -11.39 7.24
C VAL A 220 -3.48 -10.70 5.89
N GLN A 221 -4.69 -10.47 5.40
CA GLN A 221 -4.97 -9.71 4.19
C GLN A 221 -6.09 -8.74 4.50
N ALA A 222 -5.80 -7.45 4.59
CA ALA A 222 -6.80 -6.43 4.87
C ALA A 222 -6.75 -5.31 3.82
N VAL A 223 -7.94 -4.83 3.45
CA VAL A 223 -8.13 -3.79 2.44
C VAL A 223 -9.26 -2.89 2.92
N GLN A 224 -9.04 -1.59 2.86
CA GLN A 224 -10.09 -0.57 3.01
C GLN A 224 -10.32 0.08 1.66
N GLN A 225 -11.58 0.17 1.27
CA GLN A 225 -11.97 0.60 -0.07
C GLN A 225 -13.30 1.34 -0.09
N LEU A 226 -13.51 2.17 -1.11
CA LEU A 226 -14.80 2.79 -1.37
C LEU A 226 -15.66 1.92 -2.30
N VAL A 227 -16.79 1.42 -1.81
CA VAL A 227 -17.74 0.61 -2.56
C VAL A 227 -18.96 1.44 -2.98
N PRO A 228 -19.28 1.53 -4.30
CA PRO A 228 -20.44 2.29 -4.77
C PRO A 228 -21.74 1.90 -4.07
N GLY A 229 -22.42 2.89 -3.48
CA GLY A 229 -23.68 2.70 -2.76
C GLY A 229 -23.55 2.11 -1.34
N LYS A 230 -22.36 1.69 -0.91
CA LYS A 230 -22.09 1.22 0.46
C LYS A 230 -21.16 2.16 1.25
N GLY A 231 -20.42 3.04 0.58
CA GLY A 231 -19.40 3.87 1.22
C GLY A 231 -18.12 3.09 1.47
N GLU A 232 -17.34 3.50 2.47
CA GLU A 232 -16.09 2.82 2.80
C GLU A 232 -16.35 1.47 3.47
N VAL A 233 -15.62 0.45 3.03
CA VAL A 233 -15.69 -0.91 3.54
C VAL A 233 -14.28 -1.40 3.85
N LEU A 234 -14.08 -1.91 5.06
CA LEU A 234 -12.87 -2.64 5.45
C LEU A 234 -13.16 -4.14 5.43
N VAL A 235 -12.37 -4.87 4.67
CA VAL A 235 -12.40 -6.33 4.67
C VAL A 235 -11.05 -6.84 5.13
N ALA A 236 -11.04 -7.76 6.09
CA ALA A 236 -9.83 -8.40 6.59
C ALA A 236 -10.01 -9.92 6.63
N ARG A 237 -9.02 -10.66 6.13
CA ARG A 237 -8.96 -12.12 6.11
C ARG A 237 -7.74 -12.59 6.90
N TYR A 238 -7.94 -13.57 7.77
CA TYR A 238 -6.95 -14.17 8.64
C TYR A 238 -6.89 -15.66 8.34
N GLU A 239 -5.69 -16.19 8.13
CA GLU A 239 -5.43 -17.62 7.86
C GLU A 239 -4.37 -18.13 8.85
N GLY A 240 -4.60 -19.29 9.44
CA GLY A 240 -3.64 -19.92 10.36
C GLY A 240 -3.59 -19.34 11.78
N PHE A 241 -4.54 -18.47 12.14
CA PHE A 241 -4.64 -17.90 13.49
C PHE A 241 -5.50 -18.79 14.40
N GLU A 242 -5.00 -19.11 15.59
CA GLU A 242 -5.77 -19.78 16.64
C GLU A 242 -6.67 -18.81 17.44
N THR A 243 -6.31 -17.52 17.45
CA THR A 243 -7.09 -16.47 18.10
C THR A 243 -8.45 -16.35 17.40
N PRO A 244 -9.57 -16.33 18.13
CA PRO A 244 -10.89 -16.16 17.54
C PRO A 244 -11.12 -14.69 17.17
N VAL A 245 -10.57 -14.27 16.03
CA VAL A 245 -10.67 -12.90 15.47
C VAL A 245 -12.12 -12.43 15.38
N CYS A 246 -13.05 -13.30 14.95
CA CYS A 246 -14.47 -12.94 14.92
C CYS A 246 -15.02 -12.58 16.30
N ALA A 247 -14.68 -13.37 17.34
CA ALA A 247 -15.10 -13.07 18.70
C ALA A 247 -14.44 -11.79 19.23
N TYR A 248 -13.18 -11.55 18.88
CA TYR A 248 -12.47 -10.33 19.27
C TYR A 248 -13.15 -9.07 18.70
N ILE A 249 -13.41 -9.04 17.39
CA ILE A 249 -13.97 -7.84 16.74
C ILE A 249 -15.44 -7.62 17.08
N THR A 250 -16.23 -8.68 17.22
CA THR A 250 -17.65 -8.54 17.61
C THR A 250 -17.84 -8.01 19.04
N ASN A 251 -16.83 -8.17 19.89
CA ASN A 251 -16.82 -7.65 21.27
C ASN A 251 -15.98 -6.38 21.42
N ALA A 252 -15.35 -5.88 20.35
CA ALA A 252 -14.57 -4.65 20.41
C ALA A 252 -15.50 -3.45 20.64
N GLU A 253 -15.21 -2.65 21.66
CA GLU A 253 -15.92 -1.39 21.89
C GLU A 253 -15.59 -0.41 20.75
N VAL A 254 -16.62 0.04 20.03
CA VAL A 254 -16.48 1.14 19.07
C VAL A 254 -16.24 2.42 19.85
N PRO A 255 -15.19 3.21 19.57
CA PRO A 255 -14.96 4.47 20.24
C PRO A 255 -16.22 5.36 20.17
N PRO A 256 -16.69 5.93 21.29
CA PRO A 256 -17.98 6.64 21.36
C PRO A 256 -18.04 7.86 20.44
N ASP A 257 -16.91 8.50 20.17
CA ASP A 257 -16.78 9.64 19.25
C ASP A 257 -16.99 9.26 17.78
N THR A 258 -17.16 7.97 17.51
CA THR A 258 -17.38 7.41 16.18
C THR A 258 -18.66 6.60 16.07
N ALA A 259 -19.55 6.71 17.07
CA ALA A 259 -20.82 6.01 17.07
C ALA A 259 -21.62 6.41 15.82
N PRO A 260 -22.00 5.45 14.96
CA PRO A 260 -22.76 5.75 13.78
C PRO A 260 -24.13 6.32 14.15
N SER A 261 -24.78 6.98 13.19
CA SER A 261 -26.13 7.49 13.37
C SER A 261 -27.06 6.35 13.85
N VAL A 262 -28.06 6.67 14.67
CA VAL A 262 -28.99 5.68 15.26
C VAL A 262 -29.67 4.78 14.20
N PHE A 263 -29.61 5.16 12.92
CA PHE A 263 -30.17 4.44 11.78
C PHE A 263 -29.24 3.39 11.14
N ASP A 264 -27.96 3.30 11.53
CA ASP A 264 -26.95 2.40 10.94
C ASP A 264 -26.62 1.16 11.82
N GLN A 265 -27.44 0.86 12.83
CA GLN A 265 -27.12 -0.20 13.81
C GLN A 265 -27.23 -1.63 13.26
N GLU A 266 -27.83 -1.84 12.10
CA GLU A 266 -27.95 -3.17 11.50
C GLU A 266 -26.74 -3.50 10.61
N ARG A 267 -25.73 -4.13 11.23
CA ARG A 267 -24.58 -4.84 10.63
C ARG A 267 -23.31 -4.01 10.33
N ILE A 268 -22.83 -3.31 11.36
CA ILE A 268 -21.51 -2.66 11.37
C ILE A 268 -20.38 -3.66 11.05
N VAL A 269 -20.44 -4.86 11.65
CA VAL A 269 -19.45 -5.93 11.48
C VAL A 269 -20.14 -7.20 11.01
N GLN A 270 -19.62 -7.80 9.94
CA GLN A 270 -19.95 -9.14 9.50
C GLN A 270 -18.69 -10.00 9.64
N CYS A 271 -18.81 -11.17 10.28
CA CYS A 271 -17.70 -12.10 10.39
C CYS A 271 -18.11 -13.50 9.97
N THR A 272 -17.25 -14.16 9.20
CA THR A 272 -17.45 -15.53 8.73
C THR A 272 -16.21 -16.36 9.06
N VAL A 273 -16.42 -17.57 9.59
CA VAL A 273 -15.37 -18.54 9.87
C VAL A 273 -15.52 -19.70 8.90
N ASP A 274 -14.43 -20.09 8.27
CA ASP A 274 -14.31 -21.32 7.50
C ASP A 274 -13.37 -22.27 8.23
N ASP A 275 -13.96 -23.26 8.90
CA ASP A 275 -13.25 -24.27 9.68
C ASP A 275 -12.40 -25.20 8.79
N THR A 276 -12.71 -25.33 7.49
CA THR A 276 -11.98 -26.23 6.59
C THR A 276 -10.61 -25.68 6.22
N THR A 277 -10.51 -24.36 6.08
CA THR A 277 -9.27 -23.66 5.72
C THR A 277 -8.64 -22.94 6.92
N ASN A 278 -9.24 -23.03 8.11
CA ASN A 278 -8.89 -22.22 9.28
C ASN A 278 -8.78 -20.73 8.92
N THR A 279 -9.77 -20.24 8.18
CA THR A 279 -9.84 -18.86 7.72
C THR A 279 -10.93 -18.12 8.47
N GLN A 280 -10.64 -16.91 8.92
CA GLN A 280 -11.62 -15.97 9.47
C GLN A 280 -11.67 -14.73 8.59
N ARG A 281 -12.87 -14.27 8.22
CA ARG A 281 -13.07 -13.07 7.40
C ARG A 281 -13.97 -12.09 8.15
N VAL A 282 -13.50 -10.85 8.28
CA VAL A 282 -14.19 -9.72 8.87
C VAL A 282 -14.51 -8.72 7.76
N GLU A 283 -15.73 -8.21 7.73
CA GLU A 283 -16.17 -7.12 6.86
C GLU A 283 -16.84 -6.05 7.72
N ILE A 284 -16.39 -4.81 7.58
CA ILE A 284 -16.83 -3.66 8.36
C ILE A 284 -17.30 -2.59 7.38
N THR A 285 -18.54 -2.18 7.51
CA THR A 285 -19.19 -1.22 6.58
C THR A 285 -19.48 0.13 7.23
N SER A 286 -19.20 0.27 8.52
CA SER A 286 -19.38 1.52 9.26
C SER A 286 -18.12 1.85 10.03
N ASN A 287 -17.58 3.04 9.78
CA ASN A 287 -16.35 3.57 10.36
C ASN A 287 -15.15 2.59 10.30
N PRO A 288 -14.75 2.15 9.10
CA PRO A 288 -13.63 1.21 8.93
C PRO A 288 -12.31 1.70 9.55
N ASP A 289 -12.08 3.02 9.55
CA ASP A 289 -10.88 3.64 10.09
C ASP A 289 -10.65 3.34 11.58
N ALA A 290 -11.69 3.31 12.41
CA ALA A 290 -11.52 2.99 13.84
C ALA A 290 -11.14 1.53 14.08
N PHE A 291 -11.51 0.62 13.16
CA PHE A 291 -11.18 -0.79 13.27
C PHE A 291 -9.86 -1.16 12.59
N TRP A 292 -9.37 -0.32 11.68
CA TRP A 292 -8.13 -0.57 10.94
C TRP A 292 -6.94 -0.90 11.86
N PRO A 293 -6.63 -0.13 12.93
CA PRO A 293 -5.52 -0.45 13.83
C PRO A 293 -5.72 -1.77 14.59
N ALA A 294 -6.94 -2.09 15.00
CA ALA A 294 -7.24 -3.33 15.72
C ALA A 294 -7.02 -4.55 14.83
N LEU A 295 -7.45 -4.47 13.57
CA LEU A 295 -7.34 -5.55 12.60
C LEU A 295 -5.91 -5.74 12.07
N THR A 296 -5.19 -4.66 11.82
CA THR A 296 -3.85 -4.73 11.18
C THR A 296 -2.69 -4.72 12.18
N GLY A 297 -2.86 -4.06 13.34
CA GLY A 297 -1.78 -3.85 14.31
C GLY A 297 -2.04 -4.41 15.71
N GLY A 298 -3.30 -4.64 16.11
CA GLY A 298 -3.68 -5.16 17.43
C GLY A 298 -3.61 -6.69 17.52
N LEU A 299 -3.94 -7.39 16.44
CA LEU A 299 -3.85 -8.85 16.32
C LEU A 299 -2.42 -9.32 16.00
N ARG A 300 -1.42 -8.80 16.72
CA ARG A 300 -0.03 -9.20 16.51
C ARG A 300 0.14 -10.68 16.84
N VAL A 301 0.90 -11.36 16.00
CA VAL A 301 1.53 -12.63 16.38
C VAL A 301 2.36 -12.33 17.63
N ASN A 302 2.07 -13.01 18.74
CA ASN A 302 2.63 -12.73 20.06
C ASN A 302 4.10 -12.32 19.99
N SER A 303 4.42 -11.16 20.52
CA SER A 303 5.80 -10.67 20.71
C SER A 303 6.59 -11.48 21.75
N GLU A 304 6.04 -12.57 22.27
CA GLU A 304 6.76 -13.50 23.16
C GLU A 304 7.69 -14.45 22.39
N GLU A 305 7.68 -14.43 21.05
CA GLU A 305 8.59 -15.21 20.18
C GLU A 305 9.52 -14.35 19.29
N ARG A 306 9.67 -13.04 19.56
CA ARG A 306 10.69 -12.19 18.91
C ARG A 306 11.79 -11.79 19.89
#